data_AF-A0A9D2SGE8-F1
#
_entry.id   AF-A0A9D2SGE8-F1
#
_cell.length_a   1.000
_cell.length_b   1.000
_cell.length_c   1.000
_cell.angle_alpha   90.00
_cell.angle_beta   90.00
_cell.angle_gamma   90.00
#
_symmetry.space_group_name_H-M   'P 1'
#
loop_
_entity.id
_entity.type
_entity.pdbx_description
1 polymer ?
#
loop_
_entity_poly.entity_id
_entity_poly.type
_entity_poly.pdbx_seq_one_letter_code
_entity_poly.pdbx_strand_id
1 'polypeptide(L)'
;MEGSHPIANGREFVDDPAVIGKWKSIGSLAPGEPLSQETLDPSQNTAFGITKELFFLPEGKPYWIFEGWTKGMVLVHHGGNEPLLEYRYTVHSWDGRNYLLIPKAGGNHRTSVFEQVDSKRYSWESLGRRDAIHLPFVSDENVLGKWHVVGYVVQKEDFPQENLLEEGLGLTELNFLPDGSLEQLYLDPSVEGGRQLLHDRWTKGTTLLQGMKTAPAYELRTVQGKEYLFLEWKMGNYIFGGMDPEFFVFQRES
;
A
#
# COMPACT_ATOMS: atom_id res chain seq x y z
N MET A 1 -2.05 -34.34 -3.39
CA MET A 1 -0.82 -33.61 -3.06
C MET A 1 -0.89 -32.31 -3.84
N GLU A 2 -1.42 -31.27 -3.22
CA GLU A 2 -1.26 -29.90 -3.73
C GLU A 2 0.20 -29.52 -3.48
N GLY A 3 0.89 -29.05 -4.52
CA GLY A 3 2.30 -28.67 -4.41
C GLY A 3 2.43 -27.49 -3.46
N SER A 4 3.34 -27.58 -2.49
CA SER A 4 3.74 -26.45 -1.66
C SER A 4 4.37 -25.38 -2.55
N HIS A 5 3.78 -24.19 -2.60
CA HIS A 5 4.38 -23.04 -3.25
C HIS A 5 5.31 -22.30 -2.27
N PRO A 6 6.46 -21.78 -2.75
CA PRO A 6 7.31 -20.93 -1.93
C PRO A 6 6.68 -19.54 -1.73
N ILE A 7 6.89 -18.94 -0.56
CA ILE A 7 6.58 -17.52 -0.29
C ILE A 7 7.75 -16.62 -0.73
N ALA A 8 7.63 -15.29 -0.61
CA ALA A 8 8.58 -14.33 -1.19
C ALA A 8 10.06 -14.54 -0.79
N ASN A 9 10.35 -15.06 0.41
CA ASN A 9 11.73 -15.38 0.82
C ASN A 9 12.21 -16.79 0.40
N GLY A 10 11.47 -17.48 -0.47
CA GLY A 10 11.79 -18.81 -0.96
C GLY A 10 11.45 -19.97 -0.01
N ARG A 11 10.91 -19.70 1.18
CA ARG A 11 10.50 -20.76 2.12
C ARG A 11 9.21 -21.42 1.67
N GLU A 12 9.04 -22.69 2.02
CA GLU A 12 7.78 -23.39 1.81
C GLU A 12 6.66 -22.76 2.66
N PHE A 13 5.50 -22.59 2.03
CA PHE A 13 4.29 -22.19 2.72
C PHE A 13 3.78 -23.32 3.63
N VAL A 14 3.53 -23.00 4.89
CA VAL A 14 2.84 -23.84 5.87
C VAL A 14 1.65 -23.05 6.38
N ASP A 15 0.44 -23.59 6.17
CA ASP A 15 -0.79 -22.94 6.62
C ASP A 15 -0.88 -22.89 8.15
N ASP A 16 -1.48 -21.81 8.65
CA ASP A 16 -1.81 -21.62 10.05
C ASP A 16 -3.26 -21.14 10.17
N PRO A 17 -4.23 -22.08 10.23
CA PRO A 17 -5.65 -21.75 10.23
C PRO A 17 -6.06 -20.82 11.38
N ALA A 18 -5.28 -20.76 12.47
CA ALA A 18 -5.57 -19.93 13.63
C ALA A 18 -5.38 -18.43 13.37
N VAL A 19 -4.53 -18.05 12.40
CA VAL A 19 -4.26 -16.64 12.11
C VAL A 19 -5.11 -16.06 10.99
N ILE A 20 -5.79 -16.91 10.20
CA ILE A 20 -6.64 -16.46 9.10
C ILE A 20 -7.66 -15.40 9.58
N GLY A 21 -7.79 -14.34 8.78
CA GLY A 21 -8.75 -13.26 9.03
C GLY A 21 -8.11 -11.93 9.39
N LYS A 22 -8.90 -11.06 10.01
CA LYS A 22 -8.54 -9.68 10.32
C LYS A 22 -8.03 -9.55 11.75
N TRP A 23 -6.96 -8.78 11.91
CA TRP A 23 -6.33 -8.44 13.17
C TRP A 23 -6.24 -6.91 13.32
N LYS A 24 -6.54 -6.41 14.51
CA LYS A 24 -6.45 -4.98 14.84
C LYS A 24 -5.37 -4.77 15.89
N SER A 25 -4.44 -3.88 15.61
CA SER A 25 -3.41 -3.48 16.57
C SER A 25 -4.08 -2.73 17.73
N ILE A 26 -3.82 -3.21 18.95
CA ILE A 26 -4.36 -2.63 20.19
C ILE A 26 -3.31 -1.90 21.01
N GLY A 27 -2.04 -1.98 20.61
CA GLY A 27 -0.93 -1.33 21.31
C GLY A 27 0.38 -2.10 21.16
N SER A 28 1.31 -1.83 22.06
CA SER A 28 2.55 -2.60 22.15
C SER A 28 2.99 -2.84 23.59
N LEU A 29 3.81 -3.86 23.78
CA LEU A 29 4.43 -4.22 25.05
C LEU A 29 5.89 -3.78 25.07
N ALA A 30 6.40 -3.41 26.24
CA ALA A 30 7.83 -3.28 26.44
C ALA A 30 8.52 -4.66 26.38
N PRO A 31 9.85 -4.71 26.17
CA PRO A 31 10.56 -5.97 26.00
C PRO A 31 10.43 -6.85 27.25
N GLY A 32 9.97 -8.09 27.06
CA GLY A 32 9.83 -9.07 28.16
C GLY A 32 8.56 -8.93 29.02
N GLU A 33 7.75 -7.90 28.81
CA GLU A 33 6.49 -7.73 29.54
C GLU A 33 5.43 -8.73 29.04
N PRO A 34 4.67 -9.38 29.96
CA PRO A 34 3.55 -10.22 29.57
C PRO A 34 2.39 -9.36 29.03
N LEU A 35 1.50 -9.95 28.23
CA LEU A 35 0.27 -9.28 27.81
C LEU A 35 -0.69 -9.12 29.00
N SER A 36 -0.95 -7.89 29.43
CA SER A 36 -1.99 -7.53 30.40
C SER A 36 -2.51 -6.11 30.12
N GLN A 37 -3.59 -5.70 30.80
CA GLN A 37 -4.09 -4.32 30.70
C GLN A 37 -3.10 -3.28 31.26
N GLU A 38 -2.24 -3.68 32.20
CA GLU A 38 -1.30 -2.78 32.87
C GLU A 38 -0.03 -2.55 32.04
N THR A 39 0.39 -3.55 31.27
CA THR A 39 1.63 -3.53 30.48
C THR A 39 1.43 -3.09 29.03
N LEU A 40 0.19 -3.16 28.53
CA LEU A 40 -0.16 -2.73 27.18
C LEU A 40 -0.12 -1.20 27.09
N ASP A 41 0.68 -0.67 26.17
CA ASP A 41 0.64 0.74 25.78
C ASP A 41 -0.26 0.91 24.55
N PRO A 42 -1.51 1.39 24.71
CA PRO A 42 -2.45 1.56 23.60
C PRO A 42 -2.13 2.78 22.71
N SER A 43 -1.26 3.69 23.16
CA SER A 43 -0.82 4.82 22.33
C SER A 43 0.08 4.36 21.18
N GLN A 44 0.76 3.23 21.37
CA GLN A 44 1.65 2.60 20.39
C GLN A 44 0.92 1.53 19.58
N ASN A 45 -0.22 1.89 18.99
CA ASN A 45 -1.07 0.98 18.21
C ASN A 45 -0.80 1.00 16.70
N THR A 46 0.23 1.70 16.24
CA THR A 46 0.71 1.60 14.85
C THR A 46 1.83 0.56 14.75
N ALA A 47 1.56 -0.51 14.02
CA ALA A 47 2.50 -1.57 13.69
C ALA A 47 3.18 -1.29 12.34
N PHE A 48 4.40 -1.83 12.18
CA PHE A 48 5.23 -1.67 10.97
C PHE A 48 5.41 -0.19 10.55
N GLY A 49 5.28 0.76 11.47
CA GLY A 49 5.38 2.20 11.20
C GLY A 49 4.15 2.83 10.54
N ILE A 50 3.23 2.04 9.96
CA ILE A 50 2.27 2.59 8.99
C ILE A 50 0.83 2.04 9.09
N THR A 51 0.58 0.96 9.84
CA THR A 51 -0.76 0.35 9.87
C THR A 51 -1.26 -0.02 11.26
N LYS A 52 -2.59 -0.06 11.39
CA LYS A 52 -3.30 -0.55 12.57
C LYS A 52 -4.02 -1.86 12.31
N GLU A 53 -3.97 -2.37 11.08
CA GLU A 53 -4.65 -3.58 10.66
C GLU A 53 -3.70 -4.52 9.94
N LEU A 54 -3.92 -5.83 10.14
CA LEU A 54 -3.20 -6.91 9.50
C LEU A 54 -4.20 -8.00 9.10
N PHE A 55 -4.01 -8.59 7.93
CA PHE A 55 -4.83 -9.65 7.39
C PHE A 55 -3.94 -10.84 7.06
N PHE A 56 -4.32 -12.03 7.51
CA PHE A 56 -3.72 -13.26 7.01
C PHE A 56 -4.62 -13.83 5.93
N LEU A 57 -4.25 -13.57 4.68
CA LEU A 57 -4.97 -14.08 3.52
C LEU A 57 -4.71 -15.58 3.32
N PRO A 58 -5.69 -16.35 2.82
CA PRO A 58 -5.50 -17.76 2.51
C PRO A 58 -4.28 -18.01 1.61
N GLU A 59 -3.63 -19.16 1.78
CA GLU A 59 -2.50 -19.62 0.95
C GLU A 59 -1.25 -18.72 1.06
N GLY A 60 -1.12 -17.90 2.11
CA GLY A 60 0.05 -17.04 2.27
C GLY A 60 0.07 -15.84 1.33
N LYS A 61 -1.06 -15.50 0.69
CA LYS A 61 -1.13 -14.48 -0.36
C LYS A 61 -0.65 -13.11 0.14
N PRO A 62 0.22 -12.42 -0.62
CA PRO A 62 0.70 -11.09 -0.27
C PRO A 62 -0.35 -10.01 -0.52
N TYR A 63 -0.17 -8.86 0.13
CA TYR A 63 -0.86 -7.61 -0.19
C TYR A 63 -0.09 -6.41 0.39
N TRP A 64 -0.05 -5.30 -0.34
CA TRP A 64 0.62 -4.07 0.11
C TRP A 64 2.08 -4.32 0.52
N ILE A 65 2.49 -3.87 1.72
CA ILE A 65 3.81 -4.11 2.29
C ILE A 65 4.00 -5.54 2.79
N PHE A 66 2.94 -6.37 2.84
CA PHE A 66 3.01 -7.74 3.34
C PHE A 66 3.29 -8.69 2.19
N GLU A 67 4.55 -9.10 2.06
CA GLU A 67 5.06 -9.99 0.99
C GLU A 67 4.72 -11.47 1.24
N GLY A 68 3.65 -11.71 1.98
CA GLY A 68 3.15 -13.04 2.33
C GLY A 68 3.52 -13.48 3.75
N TRP A 69 3.09 -14.69 4.09
CA TRP A 69 3.27 -15.26 5.42
C TRP A 69 3.32 -16.78 5.35
N THR A 70 3.86 -17.39 6.40
CA THR A 70 3.82 -18.83 6.67
C THR A 70 3.69 -19.03 8.17
N LYS A 71 3.36 -20.23 8.64
CA LYS A 71 3.17 -20.48 10.07
C LYS A 71 4.34 -19.95 10.92
N GLY A 72 4.01 -19.00 11.80
CA GLY A 72 4.93 -18.34 12.73
C GLY A 72 5.73 -17.17 12.15
N MET A 73 5.49 -16.75 10.90
CA MET A 73 6.23 -15.67 10.23
C MET A 73 5.36 -14.85 9.27
N VAL A 74 5.55 -13.53 9.29
CA VAL A 74 5.04 -12.61 8.26
C VAL A 74 6.22 -11.87 7.62
N LEU A 75 6.16 -11.68 6.31
CA LEU A 75 7.17 -10.97 5.53
C LEU A 75 6.69 -9.56 5.24
N VAL A 76 7.57 -8.58 5.40
CA VAL A 76 7.24 -7.16 5.19
C VAL A 76 8.33 -6.48 4.36
N HIS A 77 7.93 -5.71 3.36
CA HIS A 77 8.82 -4.90 2.53
C HIS A 77 8.21 -3.50 2.36
N HIS A 78 8.99 -2.46 2.67
CA HIS A 78 8.52 -1.08 2.65
C HIS A 78 8.59 -0.41 1.26
N GLY A 79 9.06 -1.15 0.24
CA GLY A 79 9.21 -0.65 -1.11
C GLY A 79 10.59 -0.07 -1.40
N GLY A 80 10.83 0.28 -2.66
CA GLY A 80 12.11 0.83 -3.11
C GLY A 80 13.26 -0.16 -2.92
N ASN A 81 14.36 0.32 -2.32
CA ASN A 81 15.57 -0.46 -2.06
C ASN A 81 15.62 -1.04 -0.64
N GLU A 82 14.52 -0.96 0.12
CA GLU A 82 14.47 -1.50 1.48
C GLU A 82 14.58 -3.03 1.48
N PRO A 83 15.17 -3.64 2.51
CA PRO A 83 15.27 -5.09 2.59
C PRO A 83 13.90 -5.74 2.88
N LEU A 84 13.74 -6.99 2.43
CA LEU A 84 12.65 -7.85 2.89
C LEU A 84 12.87 -8.21 4.36
N LEU A 85 11.92 -7.85 5.23
CA LEU A 85 11.97 -8.07 6.66
C LEU A 85 11.16 -9.32 7.06
N GLU A 86 11.75 -10.15 7.92
CA GLU A 86 11.09 -11.33 8.49
C GLU A 86 10.65 -11.06 9.93
N TYR A 87 9.34 -11.09 10.19
CA TYR A 87 8.79 -10.93 11.53
C TYR A 87 8.21 -12.25 12.03
N ARG A 88 8.73 -12.73 13.17
CA ARG A 88 8.12 -13.87 13.86
C ARG A 88 6.87 -13.42 14.60
N TYR A 89 5.84 -14.25 14.56
CA TYR A 89 4.63 -14.03 15.35
C TYR A 89 4.37 -15.20 16.30
N THR A 90 3.70 -14.90 17.41
CA THR A 90 3.07 -15.91 18.28
C THR A 90 1.59 -15.61 18.48
N VAL A 91 0.79 -16.65 18.68
CA VAL A 91 -0.65 -16.53 18.94
C VAL A 91 -0.92 -16.95 20.37
N HIS A 92 -1.67 -16.13 21.10
CA HIS A 92 -2.05 -16.37 22.49
C HIS A 92 -3.57 -16.27 22.61
N SER A 93 -4.20 -17.31 23.17
CA SER A 93 -5.63 -17.29 23.48
C SER A 93 -5.84 -17.01 24.95
N TRP A 94 -6.61 -15.98 25.27
CA TRP A 94 -6.95 -15.59 26.64
C TRP A 94 -8.37 -15.03 26.69
N ASP A 95 -9.16 -15.50 27.66
CA ASP A 95 -10.56 -15.09 27.86
C ASP A 95 -11.45 -15.18 26.60
N GLY A 96 -11.28 -16.26 25.83
CA GLY A 96 -12.03 -16.48 24.58
C GLY A 96 -11.63 -15.57 23.42
N ARG A 97 -10.57 -14.75 23.58
CA ARG A 97 -10.00 -13.87 22.56
C ARG A 97 -8.64 -14.39 22.12
N ASN A 98 -8.27 -14.06 20.89
CA ASN A 98 -6.96 -14.39 20.33
C ASN A 98 -6.14 -13.13 20.13
N TYR A 99 -4.87 -13.22 20.50
CA TYR A 99 -3.90 -12.15 20.42
C TYR A 99 -2.70 -12.60 19.60
N LEU A 100 -2.26 -11.74 18.69
CA LEU A 100 -1.07 -11.94 17.87
C LEU A 100 0.02 -11.00 18.38
N LEU A 101 1.16 -11.56 18.75
CA LEU A 101 2.31 -10.82 19.24
C LEU A 101 3.42 -10.85 18.19
N ILE A 102 3.88 -9.67 17.80
CA ILE A 102 4.94 -9.50 16.80
C ILE A 102 6.04 -8.61 17.37
N PRO A 103 7.17 -9.17 17.83
CA PRO A 103 8.34 -8.41 18.25
C PRO A 103 8.89 -7.57 17.10
N LYS A 104 9.14 -6.27 17.33
CA LYS A 104 9.85 -5.44 16.36
C LYS A 104 11.32 -5.87 16.28
N ALA A 105 11.87 -5.90 15.06
CA ALA A 105 13.31 -5.94 14.87
C ALA A 105 13.92 -4.57 15.24
N GLY A 106 15.05 -4.55 15.96
CA GLY A 106 15.80 -3.32 16.27
C GLY A 106 15.46 -2.62 17.59
N GLY A 107 16.22 -1.55 17.89
CA GLY A 107 16.66 -1.14 19.23
C GLY A 107 15.65 -0.86 20.35
N ASN A 108 14.36 -0.62 20.09
CA ASN A 108 13.37 -0.45 21.17
C ASN A 108 12.71 -1.77 21.63
N HIS A 109 12.91 -2.86 20.87
CA HIS A 109 12.47 -4.24 21.17
C HIS A 109 10.99 -4.39 21.58
N ARG A 110 10.12 -3.43 21.24
CA ARG A 110 8.71 -3.48 21.63
C ARG A 110 7.97 -4.54 20.82
N THR A 111 7.00 -5.20 21.45
CA THR A 111 6.15 -6.20 20.79
C THR A 111 4.83 -5.57 20.40
N SER A 112 4.52 -5.55 19.11
CA SER A 112 3.21 -5.11 18.62
C SER A 112 2.16 -6.16 18.99
N VAL A 113 1.03 -5.74 19.54
CA VAL A 113 -0.05 -6.63 19.95
C VAL A 113 -1.27 -6.35 19.09
N PHE A 114 -1.80 -7.41 18.48
CA PHE A 114 -3.05 -7.36 17.76
C PHE A 114 -4.09 -8.27 18.42
N GLU A 115 -5.34 -7.85 18.36
CA GLU A 115 -6.50 -8.65 18.73
C GLU A 115 -7.20 -9.14 17.46
N GLN A 116 -7.61 -10.42 17.44
CA GLN A 116 -8.36 -10.97 16.32
C GLN A 116 -9.75 -10.35 16.26
N VAL A 117 -10.11 -9.81 15.10
CA VAL A 117 -11.42 -9.20 14.85
C VAL A 117 -12.39 -10.25 14.32
N ASP A 118 -11.95 -11.06 13.37
CA ASP A 118 -12.69 -12.20 12.84
C ASP A 118 -11.76 -13.24 12.21
N SER A 119 -12.34 -14.37 11.82
CA SER A 119 -11.65 -15.48 11.15
C SER A 119 -12.10 -15.64 9.70
N LYS A 120 -12.53 -14.56 9.04
CA LYS A 120 -13.04 -14.63 7.66
C LYS A 120 -11.90 -14.91 6.69
N ARG A 121 -12.17 -15.71 5.66
CA ARG A 121 -11.26 -15.91 4.54
C ARG A 121 -11.44 -14.77 3.54
N TYR A 122 -10.67 -13.71 3.70
CA TYR A 122 -10.66 -12.58 2.78
C TYR A 122 -9.99 -12.92 1.45
N SER A 123 -10.43 -12.28 0.38
CA SER A 123 -9.68 -12.19 -0.88
C SER A 123 -9.01 -10.81 -0.98
N TRP A 124 -8.01 -10.67 -1.84
CA TRP A 124 -7.33 -9.39 -2.05
C TRP A 124 -8.31 -8.28 -2.47
N GLU A 125 -9.27 -8.61 -3.33
CA GLU A 125 -10.28 -7.69 -3.85
C GLU A 125 -11.21 -7.17 -2.75
N SER A 126 -11.43 -7.96 -1.70
CA SER A 126 -12.29 -7.61 -0.56
C SER A 126 -11.61 -6.69 0.47
N LEU A 127 -10.30 -6.44 0.33
CA LEU A 127 -9.56 -5.59 1.24
C LEU A 127 -9.61 -4.12 0.82
N GLY A 128 -9.52 -3.25 1.83
CA GLY A 128 -9.15 -1.85 1.67
C GLY A 128 -10.22 -0.93 1.09
N ARG A 129 -9.82 0.32 0.85
CA ARG A 129 -10.65 1.36 0.20
C ARG A 129 -10.82 1.05 -1.29
N ARG A 130 -12.01 1.32 -1.81
CA ARG A 130 -12.38 1.17 -3.22
C ARG A 130 -13.23 2.37 -3.63
N ASP A 131 -12.97 2.88 -4.82
CA ASP A 131 -13.73 4.02 -5.38
C ASP A 131 -14.70 3.56 -6.46
N ALA A 132 -15.63 4.46 -6.83
CA ALA A 132 -16.48 4.26 -7.99
C ALA A 132 -15.69 4.47 -9.29
N ILE A 133 -15.29 3.38 -9.95
CA ILE A 133 -14.48 3.42 -11.18
C ILE A 133 -15.30 3.25 -12.48
N HIS A 134 -16.61 3.11 -12.38
CA HIS A 134 -17.53 2.96 -13.51
C HIS A 134 -18.25 4.29 -13.80
N LEU A 135 -17.47 5.35 -14.01
CA LEU A 135 -17.99 6.68 -14.34
C LEU A 135 -18.19 6.82 -15.85
N PRO A 136 -19.17 7.61 -16.30
CA PRO A 136 -19.31 7.95 -17.71
C PRO A 136 -18.12 8.79 -18.17
N PHE A 137 -17.74 8.62 -19.44
CA PHE A 137 -16.68 9.41 -20.04
C PHE A 137 -17.15 10.83 -20.34
N VAL A 138 -16.36 11.80 -19.88
CA VAL A 138 -16.46 13.23 -20.17
C VAL A 138 -15.08 13.68 -20.59
N SER A 139 -14.96 14.27 -21.78
CA SER A 139 -13.66 14.74 -22.26
C SER A 139 -13.16 15.96 -21.50
N ASP A 140 -11.84 16.12 -21.50
CA ASP A 140 -11.13 17.29 -20.99
C ASP A 140 -9.93 17.55 -21.92
N GLU A 141 -10.10 18.46 -22.88
CA GLU A 141 -9.06 18.73 -23.89
C GLU A 141 -7.75 19.24 -23.26
N ASN A 142 -7.84 19.85 -22.07
CA ASN A 142 -6.69 20.41 -21.37
C ASN A 142 -5.81 19.34 -20.72
N VAL A 143 -6.25 18.08 -20.57
CA VAL A 143 -5.40 17.03 -19.97
C VAL A 143 -4.72 16.16 -21.01
N LEU A 144 -5.13 16.26 -22.28
CA LEU A 144 -4.66 15.38 -23.36
C LEU A 144 -3.14 15.47 -23.57
N GLY A 145 -2.58 14.33 -23.98
CA GLY A 145 -1.17 14.18 -24.31
C GLY A 145 -0.34 13.65 -23.13
N LYS A 146 0.98 13.77 -23.30
CA LYS A 146 1.98 13.17 -22.42
C LYS A 146 2.44 14.13 -21.33
N TRP A 147 2.64 13.57 -20.15
CA TRP A 147 3.08 14.24 -18.95
C TRP A 147 4.18 13.43 -18.28
N HIS A 148 5.23 14.09 -17.81
CA HIS A 148 6.31 13.45 -17.05
C HIS A 148 6.32 13.95 -15.61
N VAL A 149 6.62 13.05 -14.66
CA VAL A 149 6.71 13.40 -13.25
C VAL A 149 7.86 14.37 -13.02
N VAL A 150 7.59 15.45 -12.28
CA VAL A 150 8.57 16.45 -11.84
C VAL A 150 8.61 16.60 -10.33
N GLY A 151 7.70 15.95 -9.60
CA GLY A 151 7.70 15.96 -8.14
C GLY A 151 6.63 15.07 -7.51
N TYR A 152 6.76 14.95 -6.20
CA TYR A 152 5.83 14.30 -5.29
C TYR A 152 5.69 15.17 -4.04
N VAL A 153 4.47 15.43 -3.60
CA VAL A 153 4.17 16.31 -2.46
C VAL A 153 3.03 15.75 -1.61
N VAL A 154 3.13 15.92 -0.29
CA VAL A 154 2.06 15.54 0.65
C VAL A 154 0.86 16.48 0.47
N GLN A 155 1.10 17.79 0.40
CA GLN A 155 0.08 18.79 0.10
C GLN A 155 0.41 19.51 -1.20
N LYS A 156 -0.60 19.85 -1.99
CA LYS A 156 -0.39 20.53 -3.29
C LYS A 156 0.30 21.89 -3.11
N GLU A 157 0.07 22.53 -1.96
CA GLU A 157 0.63 23.82 -1.57
C GLU A 157 2.14 23.76 -1.28
N ASP A 158 2.70 22.56 -1.10
CA ASP A 158 4.14 22.35 -0.95
C ASP A 158 4.89 22.50 -2.27
N PHE A 159 4.20 22.56 -3.42
CA PHE A 159 4.84 22.73 -4.73
C PHE A 159 4.95 24.21 -5.15
N PRO A 160 6.12 24.69 -5.62
CA PRO A 160 7.37 23.95 -5.84
C PRO A 160 8.29 23.98 -4.61
N GLN A 161 8.98 22.86 -4.35
CA GLN A 161 10.10 22.73 -3.40
C GLN A 161 11.32 22.11 -4.11
N GLU A 162 12.48 22.12 -3.45
CA GLU A 162 13.67 21.42 -3.95
C GLU A 162 13.57 19.90 -3.65
N ASN A 163 14.18 19.05 -4.48
CA ASN A 163 14.26 17.59 -4.30
C ASN A 163 12.92 16.85 -4.16
N LEU A 164 11.94 17.20 -5.02
CA LEU A 164 10.59 16.65 -4.98
C LEU A 164 10.45 15.20 -5.48
N LEU A 165 11.47 14.63 -6.14
CA LEU A 165 11.41 13.26 -6.62
C LEU A 165 11.96 12.33 -5.54
N GLU A 166 11.05 11.65 -4.85
CA GLU A 166 11.42 10.57 -3.95
C GLU A 166 11.84 9.34 -4.77
N GLU A 167 13.00 8.78 -4.44
CA GLU A 167 13.47 7.54 -5.06
C GLU A 167 12.49 6.39 -4.76
N GLY A 168 12.21 5.54 -5.76
CA GLY A 168 11.42 4.31 -5.56
C GLY A 168 9.91 4.43 -5.77
N LEU A 169 9.37 5.62 -6.08
CA LEU A 169 7.94 5.79 -6.36
C LEU A 169 7.46 5.21 -7.71
N GLY A 170 8.39 4.89 -8.62
CA GLY A 170 8.17 4.10 -9.82
C GLY A 170 7.40 4.80 -10.96
N LEU A 171 6.34 5.56 -10.70
CA LEU A 171 5.57 6.26 -11.75
C LEU A 171 6.42 7.37 -12.38
N THR A 172 6.50 7.39 -13.71
CA THR A 172 7.31 8.40 -14.43
C THR A 172 6.54 9.17 -15.49
N GLU A 173 5.58 8.55 -16.17
CA GLU A 173 4.84 9.20 -17.26
C GLU A 173 3.36 8.85 -17.24
N LEU A 174 2.55 9.79 -17.73
CA LEU A 174 1.12 9.61 -18.03
C LEU A 174 0.83 10.07 -19.46
N ASN A 175 -0.06 9.37 -20.16
CA ASN A 175 -0.56 9.79 -21.46
C ASN A 175 -2.09 9.70 -21.49
N PHE A 176 -2.75 10.86 -21.59
CA PHE A 176 -4.21 10.95 -21.69
C PHE A 176 -4.63 10.96 -23.16
N LEU A 177 -5.35 9.92 -23.59
CA LEU A 177 -5.81 9.75 -24.97
C LEU A 177 -7.25 10.25 -25.17
N PRO A 178 -7.61 10.77 -26.37
CA PRO A 178 -8.92 11.37 -26.62
C PRO A 178 -10.13 10.45 -26.45
N ASP A 179 -9.91 9.13 -26.50
CA ASP A 179 -10.94 8.09 -26.37
C ASP A 179 -11.25 7.73 -24.90
N GLY A 180 -10.61 8.39 -23.93
CA GLY A 180 -10.72 8.09 -22.51
C GLY A 180 -9.76 7.02 -22.02
N SER A 181 -8.83 6.55 -22.87
CA SER A 181 -7.75 5.65 -22.46
C SER A 181 -6.63 6.43 -21.76
N LEU A 182 -6.04 5.82 -20.73
CA LEU A 182 -4.90 6.33 -19.97
C LEU A 182 -3.76 5.34 -20.06
N GLU A 183 -2.56 5.80 -20.41
CA GLU A 183 -1.33 5.01 -20.30
C GLU A 183 -0.48 5.54 -19.15
N GLN A 184 0.06 4.63 -18.34
CA GLN A 184 0.92 4.97 -17.20
C GLN A 184 2.22 4.19 -17.28
N LEU A 185 3.34 4.88 -17.28
CA LEU A 185 4.65 4.23 -17.29
C LEU A 185 5.23 4.18 -15.88
N TYR A 186 5.55 2.98 -15.43
CA TYR A 186 6.29 2.72 -14.21
C TYR A 186 7.69 2.19 -14.53
N LEU A 187 8.70 2.66 -13.81
CA LEU A 187 10.01 2.03 -13.70
C LEU A 187 9.98 1.06 -12.52
N ASP A 188 10.17 -0.22 -12.83
CA ASP A 188 10.17 -1.29 -11.84
C ASP A 188 11.31 -2.25 -12.17
N PRO A 189 12.41 -2.27 -11.39
CA PRO A 189 13.55 -3.14 -11.65
C PRO A 189 13.23 -4.63 -11.47
N SER A 190 12.10 -4.98 -10.86
CA SER A 190 11.65 -6.38 -10.72
C SER A 190 11.00 -6.93 -12.00
N VAL A 191 10.61 -6.05 -12.93
CA VAL A 191 10.01 -6.42 -14.22
C VAL A 191 11.10 -6.55 -15.29
N GLU A 192 10.99 -7.55 -16.17
CA GLU A 192 11.91 -7.72 -17.30
C GLU A 192 11.90 -6.46 -18.18
N GLY A 193 13.08 -5.88 -18.42
CA GLY A 193 13.23 -4.61 -19.13
C GLY A 193 13.05 -3.36 -18.27
N GLY A 194 12.75 -3.50 -16.98
CA GLY A 194 12.74 -2.41 -16.00
C GLY A 194 11.60 -1.40 -16.15
N ARG A 195 10.64 -1.67 -17.05
CA ARG A 195 9.57 -0.75 -17.43
C ARG A 195 8.25 -1.50 -17.53
N GLN A 196 7.21 -0.96 -16.91
CA GLN A 196 5.86 -1.48 -16.96
C GLN A 196 4.91 -0.41 -17.48
N LEU A 197 4.25 -0.69 -18.61
CA LEU A 197 3.19 0.16 -19.16
C LEU A 197 1.83 -0.38 -18.72
N LEU A 198 1.08 0.42 -17.97
CA LEU A 198 -0.27 0.10 -17.53
C LEU A 198 -1.29 0.86 -18.38
N HIS A 199 -2.39 0.19 -18.71
CA HIS A 199 -3.51 0.75 -19.46
C HIS A 199 -4.74 0.84 -18.59
N ASP A 200 -5.21 2.06 -18.35
CA ASP A 200 -6.36 2.40 -17.54
C ASP A 200 -7.30 3.33 -18.30
N ARG A 201 -8.27 3.93 -17.61
CA ARG A 201 -9.18 4.93 -18.19
C ARG A 201 -9.10 6.24 -17.44
N TRP A 202 -9.63 7.28 -18.04
CA TRP A 202 -9.86 8.56 -17.39
C TRP A 202 -11.19 9.15 -17.82
N THR A 203 -11.68 10.10 -17.03
CA THR A 203 -12.79 10.99 -17.36
C THR A 203 -12.48 12.33 -16.70
N LYS A 204 -13.15 13.42 -17.12
CA LYS A 204 -12.85 14.76 -16.62
C LYS A 204 -12.75 14.80 -15.07
N GLY A 205 -11.58 15.19 -14.58
CA GLY A 205 -11.26 15.35 -13.16
C GLY A 205 -10.74 14.09 -12.43
N THR A 206 -10.70 12.91 -13.07
CA THR A 206 -10.18 11.69 -12.41
C THR A 206 -9.63 10.67 -13.39
N THR A 207 -8.58 9.96 -12.97
CA THR A 207 -8.19 8.68 -13.58
C THR A 207 -9.02 7.55 -12.96
N LEU A 208 -9.08 6.39 -13.61
CA LEU A 208 -9.90 5.24 -13.23
C LEU A 208 -9.02 3.99 -13.27
N LEU A 209 -8.32 3.72 -12.18
CA LEU A 209 -7.36 2.63 -12.06
C LEU A 209 -8.10 1.31 -11.92
N GLN A 210 -8.17 0.54 -13.00
CA GLN A 210 -9.00 -0.65 -13.10
C GLN A 210 -8.45 -1.81 -12.26
N GLY A 211 -7.12 -1.96 -12.19
CA GLY A 211 -6.48 -2.98 -11.35
C GLY A 211 -6.62 -2.67 -9.87
N MET A 212 -6.43 -1.40 -9.51
CA MET A 212 -6.44 -0.94 -8.11
C MET A 212 -7.83 -0.60 -7.58
N LYS A 213 -8.82 -0.46 -8.47
CA LYS A 213 -10.20 -0.08 -8.15
C LYS A 213 -10.27 1.25 -7.40
N THR A 214 -9.44 2.21 -7.82
CA THR A 214 -9.40 3.57 -7.27
C THR A 214 -9.65 4.59 -8.37
N ALA A 215 -10.13 5.77 -7.98
CA ALA A 215 -10.39 6.91 -8.86
C ALA A 215 -9.59 8.12 -8.36
N PRO A 216 -8.28 8.18 -8.65
CA PRO A 216 -7.46 9.31 -8.26
C PRO A 216 -7.85 10.57 -9.03
N ALA A 217 -8.19 11.62 -8.29
CA ALA A 217 -8.52 12.90 -8.88
C ALA A 217 -7.26 13.57 -9.45
N TYR A 218 -7.43 14.31 -10.53
CA TYR A 218 -6.39 15.16 -11.07
C TYR A 218 -6.83 16.63 -11.11
N GLU A 219 -5.85 17.53 -11.02
CA GLU A 219 -6.06 18.98 -11.07
C GLU A 219 -4.96 19.64 -11.89
N LEU A 220 -5.33 20.48 -12.85
CA LEU A 220 -4.39 21.36 -13.55
C LEU A 220 -4.20 22.66 -12.76
N ARG A 221 -2.95 23.03 -12.48
CA ARG A 221 -2.60 24.27 -11.80
C ARG A 221 -1.53 25.03 -12.57
N THR A 222 -1.65 26.36 -12.61
CA THR A 222 -0.56 27.22 -13.07
C THR A 222 0.29 27.64 -11.87
N VAL A 223 1.57 27.26 -11.88
CA VAL A 223 2.54 27.61 -10.86
C VAL A 223 3.70 28.34 -11.55
N GLN A 224 3.97 29.57 -11.13
CA GLN A 224 5.03 30.42 -11.72
C GLN A 224 4.94 30.54 -13.26
N GLY A 225 3.71 30.64 -13.79
CA GLY A 225 3.46 30.79 -15.23
C GLY A 225 3.58 29.50 -16.06
N LYS A 226 3.81 28.34 -15.43
CA LYS A 226 3.82 27.02 -16.07
C LYS A 226 2.65 26.18 -15.59
N GLU A 227 2.07 25.39 -16.48
CA GLU A 227 0.99 24.46 -16.15
C GLU A 227 1.55 23.12 -15.66
N TYR A 228 0.96 22.61 -14.59
CA TYR A 228 1.28 21.32 -13.99
C TYR A 228 0.01 20.53 -13.73
N LEU A 229 0.12 19.21 -13.77
CA LEU A 229 -0.93 18.28 -13.40
C LEU A 229 -0.61 17.69 -12.01
N PHE A 230 -1.50 17.88 -11.05
CA PHE A 230 -1.45 17.23 -9.74
C PHE A 230 -2.37 16.02 -9.78
N LEU A 231 -1.84 14.83 -9.52
CA LEU A 231 -2.61 13.58 -9.50
C LEU A 231 -2.54 12.96 -8.10
N GLU A 232 -3.69 12.63 -7.53
CA GLU A 232 -3.76 11.86 -6.29
C GLU A 232 -3.07 10.50 -6.43
N TRP A 233 -2.25 10.12 -5.44
CA TRP A 233 -1.65 8.80 -5.35
C TRP A 233 -2.52 7.85 -4.53
N LYS A 234 -3.57 7.31 -5.17
CA LYS A 234 -4.47 6.32 -4.55
C LYS A 234 -4.01 4.88 -4.78
N MET A 235 -2.85 4.54 -4.22
CA MET A 235 -2.25 3.20 -4.27
C MET A 235 -2.28 2.51 -2.90
N GLY A 236 -1.29 1.66 -2.59
CA GLY A 236 -1.31 0.78 -1.42
C GLY A 236 -1.54 1.51 -0.09
N ASN A 237 -0.93 2.67 0.11
CA ASN A 237 -1.10 3.48 1.32
C ASN A 237 -2.55 3.95 1.49
N TYR A 238 -3.20 4.38 0.41
CA TYR A 238 -4.61 4.75 0.40
C TYR A 238 -5.52 3.54 0.59
N ILE A 239 -5.30 2.47 -0.19
CA ILE A 239 -6.16 1.28 -0.22
C ILE A 239 -6.08 0.53 1.11
N PHE A 240 -4.88 0.18 1.56
CA PHE A 240 -4.66 -0.74 2.69
C PHE A 240 -4.25 -0.01 3.97
N GLY A 241 -3.47 1.06 3.86
CA GLY A 241 -3.04 1.87 5.01
C GLY A 241 -4.11 2.82 5.53
N GLY A 242 -5.15 3.09 4.74
CA GLY A 242 -6.21 4.04 5.09
C GLY A 242 -5.71 5.49 5.21
N MET A 243 -4.61 5.82 4.55
CA MET A 243 -4.08 7.18 4.48
C MET A 243 -4.83 7.99 3.42
N ASP A 244 -4.83 9.31 3.59
CA ASP A 244 -5.29 10.21 2.54
C ASP A 244 -4.23 10.27 1.42
N PRO A 245 -4.63 10.49 0.15
CA PRO A 245 -3.70 10.47 -0.95
C PRO A 245 -2.78 11.68 -0.91
N GLU A 246 -1.51 11.43 -1.19
CA GLU A 246 -0.49 12.43 -1.54
C GLU A 246 -0.55 12.69 -3.05
N PHE A 247 0.33 13.54 -3.60
CA PHE A 247 0.22 13.99 -5.00
C PHE A 247 1.51 13.81 -5.79
N PHE A 248 1.40 13.18 -6.94
CA PHE A 248 2.40 13.38 -8.00
C PHE A 248 2.14 14.69 -8.72
N VAL A 249 3.22 15.37 -9.10
CA VAL A 249 3.20 16.58 -9.91
C VAL A 249 3.85 16.27 -11.24
N PHE A 250 3.16 16.58 -12.33
CA PHE A 250 3.64 16.36 -13.68
C PHE A 250 3.74 17.65 -14.47
N GLN A 251 4.67 17.67 -15.41
CA GLN A 251 4.79 18.70 -16.42
C GLN A 251 4.51 18.08 -17.80
N ARG A 252 3.83 18.83 -18.67
CA ARG A 252 3.51 18.35 -20.02
C ARG A 252 4.79 18.20 -20.84
N GLU A 253 4.87 17.13 -21.62
CA GLU A 253 5.91 16.98 -22.64
C GLU A 253 5.68 18.02 -23.76
N SER A 254 6.75 18.70 -24.15
CA SER A 254 6.71 19.78 -25.15
C SER A 254 6.59 19.27 -26.58
#